data_AF-A0A931DJ78-F1
#
_entry.id   AF-A0A931DJ78-F1
#
_cell.length_a   1.000
_cell.length_b   1.000
_cell.length_c   1.000
_cell.angle_alpha   90.00
_cell.angle_beta   90.00
_cell.angle_gamma   90.00
#
_symmetry.space_group_name_H-M   'P 1'
#
loop_
_entity.id
_entity.type
_entity.pdbx_description
1 polymer ?
#
loop_
_entity_poly.entity_id
_entity_poly.type
_entity_poly.pdbx_seq_one_letter_code
_entity_poly.pdbx_strand_id
1 'polypeptide(L)'
;MSEPEARGTGPWTGPEWDDPALTRLAQQLREAHKLVAPLPPETRRRLIRHLLAITDLAKRDPGLAARRLDTFLADFRGAPEAR
;
A
#
# COMPACT_ATOMS: atom_id res chain seq x y z
N MET A 1 25.30 9.99 45.38
CA MET A 1 24.93 11.16 44.56
C MET A 1 25.81 11.09 43.32
N SER A 2 25.36 10.41 42.27
CA SER A 2 24.54 10.94 41.16
C SER A 2 25.43 11.45 40.03
N GLU A 3 25.76 10.57 39.10
CA GLU A 3 26.04 10.94 37.71
C GLU A 3 24.89 10.37 36.87
N PRO A 4 24.12 11.21 36.15
CA PRO A 4 23.06 10.72 35.30
C PRO A 4 23.66 10.14 34.02
N GLU A 5 23.47 8.83 33.83
CA GLU A 5 23.65 8.10 32.58
C GLU A 5 23.11 8.93 31.42
N ALA A 6 24.02 9.45 30.59
CA ALA A 6 23.70 10.17 29.37
C ALA A 6 22.94 9.20 28.45
N ARG A 7 21.61 9.36 28.43
CA ARG A 7 20.70 8.62 27.56
C ARG A 7 21.21 8.77 26.14
N GLY A 8 21.59 7.64 25.53
CA GLY A 8 22.10 7.56 24.17
C GLY A 8 21.21 8.34 23.21
N THR A 9 21.66 9.53 22.85
CA THR A 9 21.12 10.40 21.81
C THR A 9 22.06 10.33 20.62
N GLY A 10 22.45 9.11 20.23
CA GLY A 10 22.92 8.92 18.86
C GLY A 10 21.77 9.28 17.92
N PRO A 11 22.00 10.06 16.85
CA PRO A 11 20.95 10.30 15.87
C PRO A 11 20.48 8.94 15.36
N TRP A 12 19.23 8.60 15.65
CA TRP A 12 18.61 7.41 15.10
C TRP A 12 18.60 7.55 13.58
N THR A 13 19.59 6.95 12.91
CA THR A 13 19.57 6.67 11.47
C THR A 13 18.66 5.47 11.26
N GLY A 14 17.37 5.66 11.53
CA GLY A 14 16.35 4.68 11.17
C GLY A 14 16.41 4.39 9.67
N PRO A 15 15.91 3.22 9.23
CA PRO A 15 15.81 2.92 7.81
C PRO A 15 15.13 4.09 7.09
N GLU A 16 15.75 4.56 5.99
CA GLU A 16 15.20 5.60 5.12
C GLU A 16 13.91 5.05 4.49
N TRP A 17 12.77 5.29 5.16
CA TRP A 17 11.45 4.89 4.66
C TRP A 17 10.96 5.79 3.50
N ASP A 18 11.78 6.75 3.05
CA ASP A 18 11.47 7.60 1.90
C ASP A 18 11.81 6.88 0.58
N ASP A 19 11.24 5.68 0.41
CA ASP A 19 11.31 4.99 -0.85
C ASP A 19 10.17 5.55 -1.72
N PRO A 20 10.45 6.38 -2.74
CA PRO A 20 9.41 7.06 -3.52
C PRO A 20 8.48 6.06 -4.23
N ALA A 21 8.99 4.85 -4.50
CA ALA A 21 8.19 3.74 -5.03
C ALA A 21 7.16 3.25 -4.02
N LEU A 22 7.54 3.06 -2.75
CA LEU A 22 6.61 2.66 -1.68
C LEU A 22 5.59 3.76 -1.38
N THR A 23 6.02 5.03 -1.40
CA THR A 23 5.12 6.18 -1.22
C THR A 23 4.06 6.25 -2.32
N ARG A 24 4.45 6.08 -3.59
CA ARG A 24 3.50 6.01 -4.71
C ARG A 24 2.56 4.82 -4.57
N LEU A 25 3.08 3.65 -4.22
CA LEU A 25 2.29 2.45 -4.03
C LEU A 25 1.23 2.62 -2.93
N ALA A 26 1.62 3.20 -1.79
CA ALA A 26 0.70 3.51 -0.70
C ALA A 26 -0.43 4.46 -1.13
N GLN A 27 -0.09 5.47 -1.95
CA GLN A 27 -1.07 6.41 -2.47
C GLN A 27 -2.04 5.72 -3.44
N GLN A 28 -1.55 4.88 -4.37
CA GLN A 28 -2.39 4.11 -5.27
C GLN A 28 -3.31 3.13 -4.52
N LEU A 29 -2.81 2.46 -3.48
CA LEU A 29 -3.60 1.56 -2.63
C LEU A 29 -4.73 2.32 -1.93
N ARG A 30 -4.44 3.52 -1.42
CA ARG A 30 -5.46 4.37 -0.78
C ARG A 30 -6.57 4.75 -1.75
N GLU A 31 -6.21 5.13 -2.98
CA GLU A 31 -7.19 5.44 -4.02
C GLU A 31 -8.01 4.21 -4.41
N ALA A 32 -7.37 3.05 -4.57
CA ALA A 32 -8.07 1.79 -4.82
C ALA A 32 -9.09 1.47 -3.70
N HIS A 33 -8.70 1.65 -2.43
CA HIS A 33 -9.60 1.46 -1.30
C HIS A 33 -10.80 2.40 -1.31
N LYS A 34 -10.61 3.67 -1.69
CA LYS A 34 -11.71 4.65 -1.82
C LYS A 34 -12.71 4.24 -2.90
N LEU A 35 -12.22 3.76 -4.04
CA LEU A 35 -13.06 3.30 -5.15
C LEU A 35 -13.88 2.05 -4.78
N VAL A 36 -13.31 1.19 -3.94
CA VAL A 36 -13.94 -0.07 -3.51
C VAL A 36 -14.94 0.11 -2.35
N ALA A 37 -14.79 1.17 -1.53
CA ALA A 37 -15.65 1.44 -0.38
C ALA A 37 -17.17 1.51 -0.70
N PRO A 38 -17.63 2.19 -1.77
CA PRO A 38 -19.06 2.30 -2.10
C PRO A 38 -19.65 1.06 -2.78
N LEU A 39 -18.85 0.04 -3.10
CA LEU A 39 -19.32 -1.14 -3.82
C LEU A 39 -20.18 -2.09 -2.96
N PRO A 40 -21.03 -2.93 -3.59
CA PRO A 40 -21.79 -3.97 -2.90
C PRO A 40 -20.88 -4.89 -2.07
N PRO A 41 -21.36 -5.42 -0.94
CA PRO A 41 -20.53 -6.16 0.02
C PRO A 41 -19.82 -7.38 -0.59
N GLU A 42 -20.46 -8.11 -1.51
CA GLU A 42 -19.86 -9.27 -2.17
C GLU A 42 -18.71 -8.89 -3.10
N THR A 43 -18.92 -7.87 -3.95
CA THR A 43 -17.89 -7.33 -4.85
C THR A 43 -16.74 -6.71 -4.04
N ARG A 44 -17.07 -5.91 -3.03
CA ARG A 44 -16.12 -5.29 -2.11
C ARG A 44 -15.24 -6.33 -1.42
N ARG A 45 -15.80 -7.43 -0.91
CA ARG A 45 -15.03 -8.48 -0.23
C ARG A 45 -14.04 -9.18 -1.17
N ARG A 46 -14.39 -9.38 -2.44
CA ARG A 46 -13.46 -9.93 -3.44
C ARG A 46 -12.31 -8.95 -3.71
N LEU A 47 -12.62 -7.68 -3.91
CA LEU A 47 -11.63 -6.64 -4.22
C LEU A 47 -10.70 -6.33 -3.04
N ILE A 48 -11.22 -6.28 -1.81
CA ILE A 48 -10.39 -6.10 -0.60
C ILE A 48 -9.40 -7.26 -0.44
N ARG A 49 -9.81 -8.51 -0.70
CA ARG A 49 -8.88 -9.65 -0.66
C ARG A 49 -7.78 -9.52 -1.72
N HIS A 50 -8.12 -9.01 -2.91
CA HIS A 50 -7.14 -8.76 -3.96
C HIS A 50 -6.13 -7.68 -3.55
N LEU A 51 -6.62 -6.57 -2.98
CA LEU A 51 -5.78 -5.49 -2.47
C LEU A 51 -4.84 -6.00 -1.36
N LEU A 52 -5.32 -6.84 -0.45
CA LEU A 52 -4.49 -7.47 0.59
C LEU A 52 -3.39 -8.35 0.01
N ALA A 53 -3.65 -9.10 -1.05
CA ALA A 53 -2.62 -9.91 -1.72
C ALA A 53 -1.54 -9.02 -2.37
N ILE A 54 -1.94 -7.87 -2.94
CA ILE A 54 -1.02 -6.90 -3.53
C ILE A 54 -0.18 -6.22 -2.45
N THR A 55 -0.76 -5.86 -1.29
CA THR A 55 -0.01 -5.28 -0.17
C THR A 55 0.93 -6.27 0.51
N ASP A 56 0.60 -7.56 0.53
CA ASP A 56 1.53 -8.59 0.98
C ASP A 56 2.71 -8.73 0.02
N LEU A 57 2.43 -8.77 -1.29
CA LEU A 57 3.47 -8.82 -2.32
C LEU A 57 4.40 -7.61 -2.26
N ALA A 58 3.86 -6.41 -1.98
CA ALA A 58 4.64 -5.18 -1.88
C ALA A 58 5.76 -5.24 -0.84
N LYS A 59 5.58 -6.05 0.23
CA LYS A 59 6.60 -6.25 1.27
C LYS A 59 7.80 -7.07 0.77
N ARG A 60 7.62 -7.84 -0.31
CA ARG A 60 8.62 -8.77 -0.86
C ARG A 60 9.19 -8.27 -2.18
N ASP A 61 8.32 -7.72 -3.03
CA ASP A 61 8.65 -7.21 -4.35
C ASP A 61 7.77 -5.98 -4.68
N PRO A 62 8.23 -4.76 -4.33
CA PRO A 62 7.46 -3.54 -4.54
C PRO A 62 7.26 -3.22 -6.02
N GLY A 63 8.21 -3.59 -6.89
CA GLY A 63 8.12 -3.36 -8.33
C GLY A 63 7.02 -4.22 -8.98
N LEU A 64 6.96 -5.50 -8.64
CA LEU A 64 5.90 -6.39 -9.11
C LEU A 64 4.54 -6.03 -8.52
N ALA A 65 4.49 -5.62 -7.25
CA ALA A 65 3.27 -5.13 -6.63
C ALA A 65 2.72 -3.89 -7.33
N ALA A 66 3.58 -2.93 -7.69
CA ALA A 66 3.18 -1.74 -8.44
C ALA A 66 2.56 -2.09 -9.80
N ARG A 67 3.19 -3.01 -10.56
CA ARG A 67 2.64 -3.48 -11.83
C ARG A 67 1.29 -4.20 -11.67
N ARG A 68 1.16 -5.05 -10.65
CA ARG A 68 -0.11 -5.73 -10.34
C ARG A 68 -1.21 -4.76 -9.94
N LEU A 69 -0.87 -3.75 -9.15
CA LEU A 69 -1.82 -2.72 -8.74
C LEU A 69 -2.27 -1.88 -9.93
N ASP A 70 -1.34 -1.53 -10.84
CA ASP A 70 -1.65 -0.83 -12.07
C ASP A 70 -2.62 -1.62 -12.95
N THR A 71 -2.34 -2.91 -13.21
CA THR A 71 -3.26 -3.80 -13.94
C THR A 71 -4.61 -3.94 -13.26
N PHE A 72 -4.64 -4.11 -11.93
CA PHE A 72 -5.88 -4.17 -11.16
C PHE A 72 -6.71 -2.89 -11.30
N LEU A 73 -6.06 -1.72 -11.22
CA LEU A 73 -6.74 -0.42 -11.40
C LEU A 73 -7.20 -0.21 -12.83
N ALA A 74 -6.41 -0.66 -13.82
CA ALA A 74 -6.77 -0.59 -15.23
C ALA A 74 -7.98 -1.49 -15.56
N ASP A 75 -8.03 -2.71 -15.01
CA ASP A 75 -9.20 -3.60 -15.11
C ASP A 75 -10.41 -3.01 -14.39
N PHE A 76 -10.21 -2.52 -13.16
CA PHE A 76 -11.28 -1.91 -12.36
C PHE A 76 -11.88 -0.65 -13.02
N ARG A 77 -11.07 0.19 -13.67
CA ARG A 77 -11.51 1.40 -14.39
C ARG A 77 -11.95 1.09 -15.83
N GLY A 78 -11.36 0.06 -16.42
CA GLY A 78 -11.55 -0.41 -17.79
C GLY A 78 -12.63 -1.48 -17.93
N ALA A 79 -13.37 -1.77 -16.86
CA ALA A 79 -14.69 -2.37 -16.92
C ALA A 79 -15.75 -1.25 -16.91
N PRO A 80 -15.91 -0.46 -18.01
CA PRO A 80 -17.18 0.18 -18.22
C PRO A 80 -18.18 -0.97 -18.40
N GLU A 81 -19.18 -0.98 -17.53
CA GLU A 81 -20.53 -1.48 -17.77
C GLU A 81 -20.65 -2.45 -18.95
N ALA A 82 -20.94 -3.71 -18.62
CA ALA A 82 -21.54 -4.67 -19.53
C ALA A 82 -22.46 -3.93 -20.54
N ARG A 83 -22.07 -3.95 -21.80
CA ARG A 83 -22.94 -3.61 -22.91
C ARG A 83 -23.46 -4.89 -23.55
#